data_AF-A0A537SDB5-F1
#
_entry.id   AF-A0A537SDB5-F1
#
_cell.length_a   1.000
_cell.length_b   1.000
_cell.length_c   1.000
_cell.angle_alpha   90.00
_cell.angle_beta   90.00
_cell.angle_gamma   90.00
#
_symmetry.space_group_name_H-M   'P 1'
#
loop_
_entity.id
_entity.type
_entity.pdbx_description
1 polymer ?
#
loop_
_entity_poly.entity_id
_entity_poly.type
_entity_poly.pdbx_seq_one_letter_code
_entity_poly.pdbx_strand_id
1 'polypeptide(L)'
;IYAKYLRKEKPEARIAVLYQNDDMGKDYLKGLKDGLGSAQPHIVAEESYEVAEPTIESHVVRLRSSSPDAVIFFTTPKFGA
;
A
#
# COMPACT_ATOMS: atom_id res chain seq x y z
N ILE A 1 -2.21 5.13 12.15
CA ILE A 1 -1.16 4.40 12.90
C ILE A 1 0.07 4.15 12.02
N TYR A 2 -0.07 3.47 10.88
CA TYR A 2 1.05 3.16 9.97
C TYR A 2 1.84 4.39 9.51
N ALA A 3 1.17 5.46 9.06
CA ALA A 3 1.85 6.70 8.68
C ALA A 3 2.72 7.28 9.81
N LYS A 4 2.22 7.26 11.06
CA LYS A 4 2.98 7.73 12.24
C LYS A 4 4.22 6.85 12.49
N TYR A 5 4.09 5.54 12.37
CA TYR A 5 5.20 4.60 12.51
C TYR A 5 6.25 4.83 11.42
N LEU A 6 5.83 4.89 10.15
CA LEU A 6 6.72 5.10 9.02
C LEU A 6 7.49 6.42 9.14
N ARG A 7 6.81 7.51 9.49
CA ARG A 7 7.46 8.81 9.72
C ARG A 7 8.50 8.79 10.83
N LYS A 8 8.34 7.91 11.83
CA LYS A 8 9.26 7.80 12.96
C LYS A 8 10.45 6.88 12.65
N GLU A 9 10.18 5.70 12.12
CA GLU A 9 11.17 4.62 12.01
C GLU A 9 11.77 4.50 10.61
N LYS A 10 11.07 4.98 9.59
CA LYS A 10 11.43 4.85 8.17
C LYS A 10 11.14 6.16 7.41
N PRO A 11 11.71 7.32 7.85
CA PRO A 11 11.33 8.63 7.34
C PRO A 11 11.57 8.82 5.83
N GLU A 12 12.51 8.08 5.25
CA GLU A 12 12.90 8.16 3.84
C GLU A 12 12.37 6.99 2.99
N ALA A 13 11.51 6.13 3.55
CA ALA A 13 11.09 4.93 2.85
C ALA A 13 10.15 5.24 1.68
N ARG A 14 10.39 4.53 0.58
CA ARG A 14 9.48 4.41 -0.57
C ARG A 14 8.46 3.32 -0.28
N ILE A 15 7.19 3.68 -0.27
CA ILE A 15 6.10 2.79 0.12
C ILE A 15 5.33 2.34 -1.12
N ALA A 16 5.14 1.04 -1.28
CA ALA A 16 4.16 0.48 -2.21
C ALA A 16 2.91 0.03 -1.44
N VAL A 17 1.73 0.18 -2.05
CA VAL A 17 0.46 -0.22 -1.42
C VAL A 17 -0.32 -1.15 -2.34
N LEU A 18 -0.72 -2.30 -1.81
CA LEU A 18 -1.75 -3.15 -2.40
C LEU A 18 -3.04 -3.02 -1.59
N TYR A 19 -4.17 -2.76 -2.26
CA TYR A 19 -5.47 -2.63 -1.59
C TYR A 19 -6.59 -3.34 -2.35
N GLN A 20 -7.63 -3.77 -1.63
CA GLN A 20 -8.86 -4.27 -2.25
C GLN A 20 -9.60 -3.11 -2.91
N ASN A 21 -10.13 -3.27 -4.13
CA ASN A 21 -10.88 -2.22 -4.83
C ASN A 21 -12.32 -2.05 -4.31
N ASP A 22 -12.45 -1.81 -3.00
CA ASP A 22 -13.71 -1.52 -2.33
C ASP A 22 -13.57 -0.31 -1.40
N ASP A 23 -14.63 0.01 -0.67
CA ASP A 23 -14.66 1.15 0.24
C ASP A 23 -13.62 0.99 1.36
N MET A 24 -13.44 -0.23 1.88
CA MET A 24 -12.46 -0.52 2.92
C MET A 24 -11.03 -0.21 2.43
N GLY A 25 -10.61 -0.76 1.30
CA GLY A 25 -9.27 -0.55 0.76
C GLY A 25 -9.01 0.91 0.41
N LYS A 26 -10.00 1.60 -0.17
CA LYS A 26 -9.92 3.03 -0.49
C LYS A 26 -9.81 3.91 0.76
N ASP A 27 -10.57 3.61 1.81
CA ASP A 27 -10.54 4.35 3.06
C ASP A 27 -9.19 4.20 3.78
N TYR A 28 -8.63 2.99 3.81
CA TYR A 28 -7.29 2.80 4.38
C TYR A 28 -6.19 3.48 3.57
N LEU A 29 -6.25 3.41 2.23
CA LEU A 29 -5.32 4.12 1.35
C LEU A 29 -5.38 5.63 1.58
N LYS A 30 -6.60 6.19 1.65
CA LYS A 30 -6.81 7.61 1.95
C LYS A 30 -6.24 7.98 3.31
N GLY A 31 -6.56 7.21 4.36
CA GLY A 31 -6.04 7.47 5.71
C GLY A 31 -4.51 7.38 5.80
N LEU A 32 -3.88 6.51 5.00
CA LEU A 32 -2.43 6.47 4.87
C LEU A 32 -1.89 7.75 4.22
N LYS A 33 -2.46 8.16 3.08
CA LYS A 33 -2.07 9.39 2.36
C LYS A 33 -2.21 10.63 3.24
N ASP A 34 -3.36 10.79 3.89
CA ASP A 34 -3.64 11.92 4.79
C ASP A 34 -2.63 11.96 5.95
N GLY A 35 -2.24 10.78 6.48
CA GLY A 35 -1.29 10.68 7.57
C GLY A 35 0.17 10.94 7.18
N LEU A 36 0.55 10.67 5.92
CA LEU A 36 1.88 10.95 5.37
C LEU A 36 2.01 12.42 4.94
N GLY A 37 0.95 12.97 4.36
CA GLY A 37 0.96 14.32 3.78
C GLY A 37 1.84 14.40 2.53
N SER A 38 2.38 15.58 2.25
CA SER A 38 3.26 15.84 1.09
C SER A 38 4.75 15.53 1.35
N ALA A 39 5.10 15.05 2.54
CA ALA A 39 6.48 14.80 2.96
C ALA A 39 6.83 13.31 2.87
N GLN A 40 8.11 12.99 3.10
CA GLN A 40 8.54 11.61 3.24
C GLN A 40 8.12 11.02 4.61
N PRO A 41 7.92 9.69 4.71
CA PRO A 41 7.98 8.70 3.64
C PRO A 41 6.80 8.84 2.68
N HIS A 42 6.98 8.46 1.41
CA HIS A 42 6.01 8.71 0.35
C HIS A 42 5.65 7.43 -0.40
N ILE A 43 4.46 7.43 -0.99
CA ILE A 43 3.95 6.30 -1.78
C ILE A 43 4.51 6.41 -3.20
N VAL A 44 5.15 5.35 -3.68
CA VAL A 44 5.76 5.26 -5.02
C VAL A 44 4.97 4.38 -5.98
N ALA A 45 4.08 3.53 -5.48
CA ALA A 45 3.15 2.75 -6.28
C ALA A 45 1.92 2.33 -5.49
N GLU A 46 0.80 2.24 -6.19
CA GLU A 46 -0.49 1.81 -5.68
C GLU A 46 -1.09 0.85 -6.69
N GLU A 47 -1.47 -0.34 -6.24
CA GLU A 47 -2.20 -1.31 -7.05
C GLU A 47 -3.47 -1.73 -6.29
N SER A 48 -4.57 -1.84 -7.03
CA SER A 48 -5.84 -2.35 -6.53
C SER A 48 -6.12 -3.72 -7.14
N TYR A 49 -6.69 -4.64 -6.37
CA TYR A 49 -7.23 -5.91 -6.89
C TYR A 49 -8.74 -6.00 -6.69
N GLU A 50 -9.41 -6.75 -7.56
CA GLU A 50 -10.80 -7.15 -7.40
C GLU A 50 -10.93 -8.47 -6.63
N VAL A 51 -11.94 -8.60 -5.77
CA VAL A 51 -12.16 -9.83 -4.98
C VAL A 51 -12.33 -11.07 -5.85
N ALA A 52 -12.91 -10.90 -7.05
CA ALA A 52 -13.12 -11.96 -8.02
C ALA A 52 -11.83 -12.45 -8.69
N GLU A 53 -10.73 -11.71 -8.60
CA GLU A 53 -9.47 -12.12 -9.22
C GLU A 53 -8.92 -13.41 -8.61
N PRO A 54 -8.42 -14.35 -9.43
CA PRO A 54 -7.85 -15.59 -8.91
C PRO A 54 -6.47 -15.39 -8.28
N THR A 55 -5.70 -14.39 -8.72
CA THR A 55 -4.29 -14.17 -8.35
C THR A 55 -3.93 -12.69 -8.41
N ILE A 56 -2.91 -12.27 -7.65
CA ILE A 56 -2.40 -10.89 -7.65
C ILE A 56 -0.97 -10.75 -8.21
N GLU A 57 -0.42 -11.77 -8.87
CA GLU A 57 1.00 -11.79 -9.27
C GLU A 57 1.41 -10.59 -10.14
N SER A 58 0.54 -10.18 -11.07
CA SER A 58 0.81 -9.04 -11.95
C SER A 58 0.85 -7.70 -11.18
N HIS A 59 0.04 -7.56 -10.12
CA HIS A 59 0.08 -6.41 -9.23
C HIS A 59 1.39 -6.41 -8.43
N VAL A 60 1.80 -7.57 -7.90
CA VAL A 60 3.06 -7.71 -7.16
C VAL A 60 4.27 -7.35 -8.03
N VAL A 61 4.29 -7.77 -9.31
CA VAL A 61 5.36 -7.41 -10.25
C VAL A 61 5.42 -5.90 -10.48
N ARG A 62 4.27 -5.23 -10.64
CA ARG A 62 4.19 -3.78 -10.79
C ARG A 62 4.66 -3.04 -9.54
N LEU A 63 4.21 -3.47 -8.36
CA LEU A 63 4.68 -2.92 -7.08
C LEU A 63 6.18 -3.15 -6.88
N ARG A 64 6.73 -4.30 -7.25
CA ARG A 64 8.19 -4.55 -7.16
C ARG A 64 8.97 -3.63 -8.10
N SER A 65 8.43 -3.33 -9.28
CA SER A 65 9.09 -2.51 -10.29
C SER A 65 9.25 -1.05 -9.86
N SER A 66 8.41 -0.55 -8.94
CA SER A 66 8.61 0.76 -8.31
C SER A 66 9.73 0.77 -7.26
N SER A 67 10.37 -0.38 -7.02
CA SER A 67 11.46 -0.57 -6.08
C SER A 67 11.14 -0.08 -4.65
N PRO A 68 10.08 -0.54 -3.99
CA PRO A 68 9.71 -0.04 -2.67
C PRO A 68 10.65 -0.55 -1.58
N ASP A 69 10.83 0.23 -0.51
CA ASP A 69 11.54 -0.16 0.71
C ASP A 69 10.60 -0.85 1.71
N ALA A 70 9.29 -0.63 1.59
CA ALA A 70 8.24 -1.33 2.32
C ALA A 70 6.96 -1.47 1.49
N VAL A 71 6.23 -2.56 1.70
CA VAL A 71 4.92 -2.82 1.09
C VAL A 71 3.86 -2.86 2.18
N ILE A 72 2.75 -2.14 1.97
CA ILE A 72 1.57 -2.18 2.84
C ILE A 72 0.45 -2.93 2.13
N PHE A 73 -0.16 -3.86 2.85
CA PHE A 73 -1.31 -4.62 2.41
C PHE A 73 -2.56 -4.13 3.15
N PHE A 74 -3.48 -3.51 2.41
CA PHE A 74 -4.85 -3.22 2.86
C PHE A 74 -5.79 -4.23 2.21
N THR A 75 -5.60 -5.48 2.59
CA THR A 75 -6.21 -6.64 1.94
C THR A 75 -6.99 -7.49 2.95
N THR A 76 -7.80 -8.40 2.43
CA THR A 76 -8.45 -9.47 3.20
C THR A 76 -7.60 -10.75 3.14
N PRO A 77 -7.89 -11.78 3.98
CA PRO A 77 -7.01 -12.94 4.12
C PRO A 77 -6.65 -13.67 2.82
N LYS A 78 -7.49 -13.59 1.77
CA LYS A 78 -7.22 -14.20 0.46
C LYS A 78 -5.84 -13.84 -0.11
N PHE A 79 -5.38 -12.62 0.13
CA PHE A 79 -4.09 -12.12 -0.37
C PHE A 79 -3.25 -11.42 0.72
N GLY A 80 -3.61 -11.60 1.99
CA GLY A 80 -2.96 -10.93 3.13
C GLY A 80 -2.23 -11.86 4.10
N ALA A 81 -2.22 -13.17 3.81
CA ALA A 81 -1.64 -14.21 4.66
C ALA A 81 -0.63 -15.06 3.87
#